data_AF-A0A819MZG7-F1
#
_entry.id   AF-A0A819MZG7-F1
#
_cell.length_a   1.000
_cell.length_b   1.000
_cell.length_c   1.000
_cell.angle_alpha   90.00
_cell.angle_beta   90.00
_cell.angle_gamma   90.00
#
_symmetry.space_group_name_H-M   'P 1'
#
loop_
_entity.id
_entity.type
_entity.pdbx_description
1 polymer ?
#
loop_
_entity_poly.entity_id
_entity_poly.type
_entity_poly.pdbx_seq_one_letter_code
_entity_poly.pdbx_strand_id
1 'polypeptide(L)'
;MMTSAVGNDTLSIVYRPIQHHEQQQVIDLHYAAFGTRFKSGYYDRCFMPTASPQYKEGDTLGAWYDGKLVSTVHIRRLIIRSGDDNVEYRCGDIVGVATLE
;
A
#
# COMPACT_ATOMS: atom_id res chain seq x y z
N MET A 1 -29.99 -14.90 -35.65
CA MET A 1 -28.94 -13.95 -35.27
C MET A 1 -29.14 -13.61 -33.81
N MET A 2 -28.28 -14.12 -32.92
CA MET A 2 -28.26 -13.70 -31.52
C MET A 2 -27.37 -12.48 -31.43
N THR A 3 -27.94 -11.32 -31.12
CA THR A 3 -27.20 -10.12 -30.77
C THR A 3 -26.60 -10.33 -29.39
N SER A 4 -25.29 -10.54 -29.34
CA SER A 4 -24.49 -10.50 -28.12
C SER A 4 -24.66 -9.14 -27.46
N ALA A 5 -25.19 -9.12 -26.23
CA ALA A 5 -25.08 -7.97 -25.36
C ALA A 5 -23.59 -7.77 -25.03
N VAL A 6 -22.97 -6.75 -25.62
CA VAL A 6 -21.65 -6.27 -25.20
C VAL A 6 -21.88 -5.60 -23.84
N GLY A 7 -21.63 -6.34 -22.77
CA GLY A 7 -21.60 -5.79 -21.43
C GLY A 7 -20.54 -4.70 -21.40
N ASN A 8 -20.94 -3.46 -21.11
CA ASN A 8 -20.03 -2.42 -20.67
C ASN A 8 -19.55 -2.82 -19.27
N ASP A 9 -18.57 -3.72 -19.21
CA ASP A 9 -17.80 -3.93 -18.00
C ASP A 9 -16.94 -2.68 -17.81
N THR A 10 -17.51 -1.68 -17.14
CA THR A 10 -16.75 -0.53 -16.65
C THR A 10 -15.67 -1.06 -15.71
N LEU A 11 -14.45 -1.11 -16.23
CA LEU A 11 -13.25 -1.40 -15.46
C LEU A 11 -13.17 -0.37 -14.33
N SER A 12 -13.48 -0.80 -13.12
CA SER A 12 -13.54 0.07 -11.93
C SER A 12 -12.34 -0.22 -11.04
N ILE A 13 -11.76 0.85 -10.49
CA ILE A 13 -10.72 0.72 -9.48
C ILE A 13 -11.37 0.43 -8.14
N VAL A 14 -10.93 -0.64 -7.48
CA VAL A 14 -11.35 -0.99 -6.11
C VAL A 14 -10.25 -0.58 -5.14
N TYR A 15 -10.58 0.24 -4.15
CA TYR A 15 -9.67 0.64 -3.08
C TYR A 15 -10.01 -0.11 -1.80
N ARG A 16 -9.02 -0.74 -1.17
CA ARG A 16 -9.21 -1.44 0.11
C ARG A 16 -7.89 -1.69 0.85
N PRO A 17 -7.95 -2.06 2.14
CA PRO A 17 -6.81 -2.62 2.84
C PRO A 17 -6.18 -3.83 2.15
N ILE A 18 -4.86 -3.92 2.25
CA ILE A 18 -4.08 -5.12 1.94
C ILE A 18 -4.24 -6.12 3.08
N GLN A 19 -4.60 -7.36 2.73
CA GLN A 19 -4.69 -8.47 3.67
C GLN A 19 -3.32 -9.15 3.85
N HIS A 20 -3.15 -9.91 4.94
CA HIS A 20 -1.88 -10.57 5.24
C HIS A 20 -1.36 -11.44 4.08
N HIS A 21 -2.23 -12.20 3.42
CA HIS A 21 -1.84 -13.08 2.32
C HIS A 21 -1.47 -12.32 1.02
N GLU A 22 -1.72 -11.00 0.97
CA GLU A 22 -1.47 -10.15 -0.18
C GLU A 22 -0.20 -9.30 -0.03
N GLN A 23 0.45 -9.32 1.14
CA GLN A 23 1.64 -8.49 1.43
C GLN A 23 2.77 -8.71 0.43
N GLN A 24 2.95 -9.94 -0.07
CA GLN A 24 3.95 -10.23 -1.10
C GLN A 24 3.69 -9.46 -2.40
N GLN A 25 2.41 -9.30 -2.80
CA GLN A 25 2.06 -8.53 -4.00
C GLN A 25 2.47 -7.05 -3.84
N VAL A 26 2.37 -6.50 -2.63
CA VAL A 26 2.84 -5.14 -2.34
C VAL A 26 4.35 -5.05 -2.48
N ILE A 27 5.09 -6.01 -1.93
CA ILE A 27 6.56 -6.06 -2.00
C ILE A 27 7.00 -6.13 -3.47
N ASP A 28 6.38 -7.03 -4.25
CA ASP A 28 6.67 -7.21 -5.67
C ASP A 28 6.36 -5.91 -6.46
N LEU A 29 5.24 -5.26 -6.16
CA LEU A 29 4.84 -4.00 -6.76
C LEU A 29 5.86 -2.88 -6.46
N HIS A 30 6.35 -2.79 -5.22
CA HIS A 30 7.39 -1.82 -4.86
C HIS A 30 8.71 -2.08 -5.58
N TYR A 31 9.12 -3.35 -5.71
CA TYR A 31 10.31 -3.71 -6.48
C TYR A 31 10.15 -3.39 -7.96
N ALA A 32 8.95 -3.57 -8.53
CA ALA A 32 8.66 -3.20 -9.90
C ALA A 32 8.71 -1.67 -10.11
N ALA A 33 8.10 -0.88 -9.20
CA ALA A 33 8.01 0.57 -9.34
C ALA A 33 9.33 1.31 -9.07
N PHE A 34 10.10 0.86 -8.08
CA PHE A 34 11.31 1.56 -7.62
C PHE A 34 12.61 0.82 -7.94
N GLY A 35 12.52 -0.37 -8.54
CA GLY A 35 13.65 -1.24 -8.84
C GLY A 35 14.31 -1.84 -7.59
N THR A 36 15.46 -2.49 -7.82
CA THR A 36 16.29 -3.14 -6.80
C THR A 36 17.28 -2.18 -6.14
N ARG A 37 17.03 -0.86 -6.21
CA ARG A 37 17.90 0.17 -5.62
C ARG A 37 18.12 -0.06 -4.12
N PHE A 38 17.15 -0.67 -3.45
CA PHE A 38 17.25 -1.05 -2.05
C PHE A 38 17.62 -2.52 -1.89
N LYS A 39 18.33 -2.83 -0.80
CA LYS A 39 18.72 -4.21 -0.46
C LYS A 39 17.49 -5.12 -0.43
N SER A 40 17.71 -6.41 -0.70
CA SER A 40 16.71 -7.46 -0.44
C SER A 40 16.18 -7.29 1.00
N GLY A 41 14.86 -7.37 1.18
CA GLY A 41 14.23 -7.18 2.49
C GLY A 41 13.78 -5.74 2.80
N TYR A 42 14.07 -4.75 1.93
CA TYR A 42 13.77 -3.35 2.26
C TYR A 42 12.27 -3.07 2.31
N TYR A 43 11.47 -3.63 1.40
CA TYR A 43 10.03 -3.35 1.36
C TYR A 43 9.22 -4.20 2.34
N ASP A 44 9.74 -5.37 2.73
CA ASP A 44 9.21 -6.24 3.77
C ASP A 44 9.02 -5.49 5.10
N ARG A 45 9.87 -4.48 5.33
CA ARG A 45 9.84 -3.64 6.53
C ARG A 45 8.50 -2.95 6.78
N CYS A 46 7.68 -2.73 5.75
CA CYS A 46 6.33 -2.17 5.90
C CYS A 46 5.39 -3.11 6.69
N PHE A 47 5.72 -4.40 6.74
CA PHE A 47 4.93 -5.44 7.40
C PHE A 47 5.64 -6.05 8.61
N MET A 48 6.88 -5.62 8.90
CA MET A 48 7.65 -6.12 10.03
C MET A 48 7.53 -5.20 11.25
N PRO A 49 7.30 -5.75 12.46
CA PRO A 49 7.28 -4.98 13.70
C PRO A 49 8.58 -4.22 13.97
N THR A 50 9.72 -4.67 13.45
CA THR A 50 11.01 -4.01 13.69
C THR A 50 11.12 -2.63 13.03
N ALA A 51 10.44 -2.41 11.91
CA ALA A 51 10.45 -1.14 11.19
C ALA A 51 9.14 -0.34 11.36
N SER A 52 8.02 -1.05 11.55
CA SER A 52 6.73 -0.47 11.92
C SER A 52 6.20 -1.18 13.18
N PRO A 53 6.67 -0.78 14.39
CA PRO A 53 6.32 -1.45 15.66
C PRO A 53 4.84 -1.44 15.99
N GLN A 54 4.09 -0.53 15.36
CA GLN A 54 2.66 -0.37 15.53
C GLN A 54 1.88 -0.80 14.28
N TYR A 55 2.51 -1.58 13.39
CA TYR A 55 1.84 -2.09 12.19
C TYR A 55 0.56 -2.83 12.55
N LYS A 56 -0.52 -2.48 11.86
CA LYS A 56 -1.80 -3.15 11.92
C LYS A 56 -2.31 -3.42 10.51
N GLU A 57 -3.05 -4.51 10.34
CA GLU A 57 -3.83 -4.71 9.12
C GLU A 57 -4.72 -3.48 8.88
N GLY A 58 -4.71 -2.96 7.64
CA GLY A 58 -5.32 -1.66 7.32
C GLY A 58 -4.34 -0.50 7.19
N ASP A 59 -3.08 -0.65 7.63
CA ASP A 59 -2.06 0.39 7.46
C ASP A 59 -1.53 0.48 6.04
N THR A 60 -1.63 -0.59 5.25
CA THR A 60 -1.36 -0.56 3.81
C THR A 60 -2.67 -0.62 3.05
N LEU A 61 -2.89 0.37 2.18
CA LEU A 61 -4.03 0.43 1.25
C LEU A 61 -3.55 0.11 -0.16
N GLY A 62 -4.38 -0.61 -0.91
CA GLY A 62 -4.14 -0.92 -2.31
C GLY A 62 -5.24 -0.38 -3.22
N ALA A 63 -4.92 -0.27 -4.50
CA ALA A 63 -5.86 -0.05 -5.59
C ALA A 63 -5.77 -1.22 -6.57
N TRP A 64 -6.91 -1.84 -6.86
CA TRP A 64 -7.01 -2.96 -7.80
C TRP A 64 -7.71 -2.52 -9.08
N TYR A 65 -7.13 -2.90 -10.21
CA TYR A 65 -7.70 -2.76 -11.55
C TYR A 65 -7.77 -4.13 -12.19
N ASP A 66 -8.96 -4.55 -12.64
CA ASP A 66 -9.17 -5.86 -13.26
C ASP A 66 -8.61 -7.02 -12.40
N GLY A 67 -8.88 -6.96 -11.09
CA GLY A 67 -8.41 -7.96 -10.13
C GLY A 67 -6.91 -7.93 -9.80
N LYS A 68 -6.12 -7.06 -10.45
CA LYS A 68 -4.67 -6.92 -10.19
C LYS A 68 -4.39 -5.72 -9.31
N LEU A 69 -3.49 -5.87 -8.35
CA LEU A 69 -3.00 -4.76 -7.54
C LEU A 69 -2.11 -3.87 -8.43
N VAL A 70 -2.49 -2.60 -8.61
CA VAL A 70 -1.80 -1.63 -9.49
C VAL A 70 -1.19 -0.46 -8.75
N SER A 71 -1.64 -0.18 -7.52
CA SER A 71 -1.07 0.87 -6.69
C SER A 71 -1.19 0.55 -5.21
N THR A 72 -0.26 1.05 -4.41
CA THR A 72 -0.26 0.90 -2.94
C THR A 72 0.24 2.15 -2.24
N VAL A 73 -0.20 2.33 -1.00
CA VAL A 73 0.34 3.30 -0.04
C VAL A 73 0.41 2.67 1.34
N HIS A 74 1.50 2.90 2.06
CA HIS A 74 1.65 2.50 3.45
C HIS A 74 1.56 3.71 4.38
N ILE A 75 0.77 3.58 5.45
CA ILE A 75 0.55 4.58 6.48
C ILE A 75 1.23 4.09 7.75
N ARG A 76 2.40 4.66 8.07
CA ARG A 76 3.12 4.36 9.30
C ARG A 76 2.58 5.24 10.44
N ARG A 77 2.02 4.62 11.47
CA ARG A 77 1.49 5.33 12.65
C ARG A 77 2.63 5.77 13.55
N LEU A 78 2.65 7.04 13.92
CA LEU A 78 3.68 7.66 14.75
C LEU A 78 3.04 8.52 15.86
N ILE A 79 3.74 8.63 16.98
CA ILE A 79 3.48 9.68 17.97
C ILE A 79 4.67 10.63 17.88
N ILE A 80 4.39 11.89 17.52
CA ILE A 80 5.42 12.92 17.36
C ILE A 80 5.19 14.00 18.41
N ARG A 81 6.24 14.38 19.12
CA ARG A 81 6.19 15.52 20.05
C ARG A 81 6.60 16.79 19.32
N SER A 82 5.73 17.79 19.33
CA SER A 82 6.04 19.11 18.77
C SER A 82 7.02 19.85 19.68
N GLY A 83 8.03 20.49 19.07
CA GLY A 83 8.98 21.33 19.79
C GLY A 83 8.39 22.68 20.24
N ASP A 84 7.34 23.14 19.56
CA ASP A 84 6.78 24.49 19.75
C ASP A 84 5.85 24.56 20.96
N ASP A 85 4.99 23.55 21.13
CA ASP A 85 3.97 23.49 22.19
C ASP A 85 4.20 22.32 23.17
N ASN A 86 5.22 21.50 22.93
CA ASN A 86 5.57 20.33 23.74
C ASN A 86 4.48 19.24 23.83
N VAL A 87 3.48 19.29 22.94
CA VAL A 87 2.34 18.35 22.86
C VAL A 87 2.67 17.13 22.01
N GLU A 88 2.13 15.97 22.38
CA GLU A 88 2.21 14.74 21.60
C GLU A 88 1.05 14.63 20.60
N TYR A 89 1.40 14.46 19.33
CA TYR A 89 0.47 14.34 18.21
C TYR A 89 0.45 12.91 17.67
N ARG A 90 -0.76 12.44 17.32
CA ARG A 90 -0.93 11.19 16.57
C ARG A 90 -0.82 11.50 15.08
N CYS A 91 0.20 10.96 14.44
CA CYS A 91 0.52 11.22 13.04
C CYS A 91 0.47 9.92 12.22
N GLY A 92 0.15 10.06 10.93
CA GLY A 92 0.33 9.01 9.92
C GLY A 92 1.37 9.48 8.90
N ASP A 93 2.52 8.83 8.89
CA ASP A 93 3.56 9.05 7.89
C ASP A 93 3.25 8.23 6.63
N ILE A 94 3.23 8.89 5.48
CA ILE A 94 2.89 8.28 4.20
C ILE A 94 4.18 7.84 3.51
N VAL A 95 4.34 6.54 3.34
CA VAL A 95 5.55 5.94 2.79
C VAL A 95 5.21 4.88 1.75
N GLY A 96 6.16 4.60 0.86
CA GLY A 96 6.01 3.50 -0.11
C GLY A 96 4.81 3.70 -1.05
N VAL A 97 4.59 4.92 -1.53
CA VAL A 97 3.55 5.15 -2.56
C VAL A 97 4.08 4.64 -3.89
N ALA A 98 3.54 3.51 -4.36
CA ALA A 98 3.99 2.85 -5.56
C ALA A 98 2.81 2.59 -6.50
N THR A 99 3.00 2.84 -7.79
CA THR A 99 2.01 2.61 -8.85
C THR A 99 2.71 2.05 -10.08
N LEU A 100 2.11 1.06 -10.72
CA LEU A 100 2.56 0.55 -12.03
C LEU A 100 1.97 1.44 -13.13
N GLU A 101 2.81 1.87 -14.08
CA GLU A 101 2.42 2.66 -15.26
C GLU A 101 1.55 1.86 -16.25
#